data_AF-A0A1V5MZB4-F1
#
_entry.id   AF-A0A1V5MZB4-F1
#
_cell.length_a   1.000
_cell.length_b   1.000
_cell.length_c   1.000
_cell.angle_alpha   90.00
_cell.angle_beta   90.00
_cell.angle_gamma   90.00
#
_symmetry.space_group_name_H-M   'P 1'
#
loop_
_entity.id
_entity.type
_entity.pdbx_description
1 polymer ?
#
loop_
_entity_poly.entity_id
_entity_poly.type
_entity_poly.pdbx_seq_one_letter_code
_entity_poly.pdbx_strand_id
1 'polypeptide(L)'
;MDKYIQQLIEDLAEIEANPIPEPDFGTSYEDFERVMLQLELAPRVPSEQLLNISYEQLPPAERLNKMQMQKLLIAIFNALLAKRISVSIPGKGVPVGLIYTEIRDMFKEGFPTMPGWVIDFCSGWCPDCAFTDYCDSCKESWSKEELEKERKRNSSKEP
;
A
#
# COMPACT_ATOMS: atom_id res chain seq x y z
N MET A 1 -7.53 12.92 -20.33
CA MET A 1 -7.11 12.14 -19.15
C MET A 1 -7.55 10.69 -19.27
N ASP A 2 -8.81 10.42 -19.62
CA ASP A 2 -9.35 9.05 -19.66
C ASP A 2 -8.52 8.05 -20.47
N LYS A 3 -8.06 8.43 -21.67
CA LYS A 3 -7.20 7.56 -22.49
C LYS A 3 -5.89 7.18 -21.79
N TYR A 4 -5.32 8.09 -21.01
CA TYR A 4 -4.09 7.82 -20.25
C TYR A 4 -4.35 6.88 -19.08
N ILE A 5 -5.44 7.09 -18.35
CA ILE A 5 -5.87 6.19 -17.28
C ILE A 5 -6.14 4.79 -17.82
N GLN A 6 -6.77 4.70 -18.98
CA GLN A 6 -7.03 3.43 -19.65
C GLN A 6 -5.73 2.71 -20.00
N GLN A 7 -4.72 3.41 -20.51
CA GLN A 7 -3.40 2.82 -20.78
C GLN A 7 -2.77 2.25 -19.50
N LEU A 8 -2.76 3.01 -18.39
CA LEU A 8 -2.21 2.51 -17.12
C LEU A 8 -2.94 1.26 -16.61
N ILE A 9 -4.26 1.20 -16.79
CA ILE A 9 -5.06 0.03 -16.42
C ILE A 9 -4.70 -1.18 -17.31
N GLU A 10 -4.49 -0.97 -18.60
CA GLU A 10 -4.07 -2.02 -19.53
C GLU A 10 -2.67 -2.55 -19.17
N ASP A 11 -1.72 -1.65 -18.89
CA ASP A 11 -0.37 -2.02 -18.45
C ASP A 11 -0.41 -2.86 -17.15
N LEU A 12 -1.26 -2.49 -16.19
CA LEU A 12 -1.46 -3.26 -14.95
C LEU A 12 -2.16 -4.61 -15.19
N ALA A 13 -3.07 -4.68 -16.16
CA ALA A 13 -3.77 -5.91 -16.51
C ALA A 13 -2.82 -6.95 -17.12
N GLU A 14 -1.77 -6.52 -17.84
CA GLU A 14 -0.71 -7.43 -18.31
C GLU A 14 0.06 -8.05 -17.13
N ILE A 15 0.29 -7.29 -16.06
CA ILE A 15 0.90 -7.79 -14.83
C ILE A 15 -0.03 -8.77 -14.11
N GLU A 16 -1.31 -8.44 -14.00
CA GLU A 16 -2.35 -9.31 -13.43
C GLU A 16 -2.44 -10.66 -14.15
N ALA A 17 -2.36 -10.64 -15.49
CA ALA A 17 -2.41 -11.85 -16.32
C ALA A 17 -1.19 -12.79 -16.14
N ASN A 18 -0.13 -12.34 -15.46
CA ASN A 18 1.10 -13.09 -15.20
C ASN A 18 1.35 -13.27 -13.69
N PRO A 19 0.52 -14.05 -12.98
CA PRO A 19 0.67 -14.28 -11.55
C PRO A 19 1.88 -15.16 -11.22
N ILE A 20 2.50 -14.91 -10.07
CA ILE A 20 3.57 -15.74 -9.52
C ILE A 20 2.99 -16.79 -8.54
N PRO A 21 3.67 -17.93 -8.34
CA PRO A 21 3.22 -18.96 -7.40
C PRO A 21 3.17 -18.42 -5.96
N GLU A 22 2.33 -19.04 -5.13
CA GLU A 22 2.30 -18.74 -3.70
C GLU A 22 3.62 -19.15 -3.04
N PRO A 23 4.07 -18.40 -2.01
CA PRO A 23 5.21 -18.83 -1.22
C PRO A 23 4.88 -20.16 -0.54
N ASP A 24 5.78 -21.12 -0.67
CA ASP A 24 5.69 -22.39 0.05
C ASP A 24 6.28 -22.23 1.44
N PHE A 25 5.41 -22.22 2.45
CA PHE A 25 5.80 -22.14 3.86
C PHE A 25 6.24 -23.50 4.44
N GLY A 26 6.22 -24.57 3.63
CA GLY A 26 6.56 -25.91 4.06
C GLY A 26 5.52 -26.51 5.01
N THR A 27 5.91 -27.61 5.67
CA THR A 27 5.05 -28.37 6.59
C THR A 27 5.58 -28.41 8.02
N SER A 28 6.78 -27.84 8.25
CA SER A 28 7.45 -27.77 9.55
C SER A 28 7.51 -26.33 10.05
N TYR A 29 7.76 -26.16 11.35
CA TYR A 29 7.96 -24.83 11.93
C TYR A 29 9.26 -24.20 11.41
N GLU A 30 10.31 -25.01 11.23
CA GLU A 30 11.61 -24.57 10.73
C GLU A 30 11.54 -24.06 9.29
N ASP A 31 10.71 -24.69 8.45
CA ASP A 31 10.45 -24.21 7.09
C ASP A 31 9.70 -22.88 7.11
N PHE A 32 8.67 -22.77 7.96
CA PHE A 32 7.91 -21.54 8.13
C PHE A 32 8.80 -20.39 8.60
N GLU A 33 9.59 -20.61 9.66
CA GLU A 33 10.52 -19.62 10.22
C GLU A 33 11.53 -19.15 9.17
N ARG A 34 12.11 -20.08 8.39
CA ARG A 34 13.03 -19.74 7.30
C ARG A 34 12.38 -18.83 6.26
N VAL A 35 11.14 -19.13 5.85
CA VAL A 35 10.41 -18.33 4.85
C VAL A 35 10.02 -16.97 5.41
N MET A 36 9.59 -16.91 6.67
CA MET A 36 9.29 -15.64 7.34
C MET A 36 10.52 -14.74 7.48
N LEU A 37 11.67 -15.30 7.84
CA LEU A 37 12.92 -14.54 7.91
C LEU A 37 13.34 -14.01 6.53
N GLN A 38 13.16 -14.80 5.48
CA GLN A 38 13.39 -14.34 4.11
C GLN A 38 12.42 -13.22 3.71
N LEU A 39 11.16 -13.31 4.12
CA LEU A 39 10.15 -12.27 3.88
C LEU A 39 10.54 -10.96 4.53
N GLU A 40 10.92 -11.00 5.80
CA GLU A 40 11.34 -9.82 6.58
C GLU A 40 12.61 -9.18 6.04
N LEU A 41 13.56 -9.97 5.57
CA LEU A 41 14.85 -9.49 5.03
C LEU A 41 14.79 -9.15 3.53
N ALA A 42 13.65 -9.40 2.87
CA ALA A 42 13.51 -9.16 1.44
C ALA A 42 13.69 -7.67 1.14
N PRO A 43 14.55 -7.31 0.17
CA PRO A 43 14.70 -5.91 -0.23
C PRO A 43 13.41 -5.41 -0.86
N ARG A 44 13.25 -4.08 -0.85
CA ARG A 44 12.23 -3.42 -1.67
C ARG A 44 12.80 -3.12 -3.05
N VAL A 45 11.97 -3.23 -4.07
CA VAL A 45 12.29 -2.83 -5.45
C VAL A 45 11.41 -1.68 -5.91
N PRO A 46 11.89 -0.83 -6.84
CA PRO A 46 11.07 0.21 -7.44
C PRO A 46 9.79 -0.35 -8.06
N SER A 47 8.72 0.44 -8.03
CA SER A 47 7.43 0.05 -8.61
C SER A 47 7.52 -0.27 -10.10
N GLU A 48 8.41 0.42 -10.83
CA GLU A 48 8.65 0.18 -12.26
C GLU A 48 9.14 -1.25 -12.53
N GLN A 49 9.98 -1.81 -11.65
CA GLN A 49 10.47 -3.17 -11.80
C GLN A 49 9.37 -4.21 -11.53
N LEU A 50 8.48 -3.95 -10.56
CA LEU A 50 7.47 -4.92 -10.14
C LEU A 50 6.17 -4.84 -10.96
N LEU A 51 5.74 -3.63 -11.27
CA LEU A 51 4.43 -3.31 -11.83
C LEU A 51 4.52 -2.62 -13.20
N ASN A 52 5.73 -2.43 -13.75
CA ASN A 52 5.96 -1.71 -15.02
C ASN A 52 5.43 -0.26 -15.02
N ILE A 53 5.23 0.33 -13.84
CA ILE A 53 4.71 1.69 -13.66
C ILE A 53 5.54 2.40 -12.58
N SER A 54 6.10 3.54 -12.94
CA SER A 54 6.79 4.47 -12.03
C SER A 54 5.82 5.39 -11.28
N TYR A 55 6.31 6.00 -10.20
CA TYR A 55 5.57 7.00 -9.43
C TYR A 55 5.11 8.20 -10.29
N GLU A 56 5.97 8.63 -11.23
CA GLU A 56 5.75 9.77 -12.11
C GLU A 56 4.64 9.51 -13.14
N GLN A 57 4.43 8.25 -13.52
CA GLN A 57 3.34 7.84 -14.40
C GLN A 57 1.99 7.86 -13.69
N LEU A 58 1.94 7.74 -12.36
CA LEU A 58 0.69 7.84 -11.62
C LEU A 58 0.28 9.32 -11.44
N PRO A 59 -0.88 9.73 -11.99
CA PRO A 59 -1.36 11.10 -11.81
C PRO A 59 -1.59 11.41 -10.32
N PRO A 60 -1.29 12.62 -9.84
CA PRO A 60 -1.66 13.02 -8.49
C PRO A 60 -3.20 13.04 -8.32
N ALA A 61 -3.68 12.82 -7.09
CA ALA A 61 -5.10 12.62 -6.78
C ALA A 61 -5.99 13.78 -7.25
N GLU A 62 -5.48 15.02 -7.21
CA GLU A 62 -6.19 16.24 -7.61
C GLU A 62 -6.52 16.29 -9.12
N ARG A 63 -5.83 15.48 -9.92
CA ARG A 63 -6.06 15.39 -11.38
C ARG A 63 -7.03 14.27 -11.77
N LEU A 64 -7.49 13.49 -10.79
CA LEU A 64 -8.37 12.36 -11.00
C LEU A 64 -9.75 12.63 -10.42
N ASN A 65 -10.78 12.13 -11.08
CA ASN A 65 -12.09 12.04 -10.46
C ASN A 65 -12.22 10.74 -9.64
N LYS A 66 -13.25 10.68 -8.79
CA LYS A 66 -13.51 9.53 -7.90
C LYS A 66 -13.53 8.20 -8.66
N MET A 67 -14.17 8.15 -9.82
CA MET A 67 -14.31 6.92 -10.62
C MET A 67 -12.97 6.48 -11.23
N GLN A 68 -12.14 7.42 -11.68
CA GLN A 68 -10.79 7.12 -12.19
C GLN A 68 -9.90 6.56 -11.08
N MET A 69 -9.90 7.18 -9.90
CA MET A 69 -9.16 6.67 -8.73
C MET A 69 -9.60 5.26 -8.36
N GLN A 70 -10.91 4.99 -8.33
CA GLN A 70 -11.44 3.66 -8.04
C GLN A 70 -10.97 2.62 -9.05
N LYS A 71 -11.04 2.93 -10.35
CA LYS A 71 -10.60 2.01 -11.41
C LYS A 71 -9.09 1.72 -11.33
N LEU A 72 -8.27 2.76 -11.10
CA LEU A 72 -6.84 2.59 -10.93
C LEU A 72 -6.50 1.77 -9.70
N LEU A 73 -7.14 2.03 -8.56
CA LEU A 73 -6.91 1.25 -7.34
C LEU A 73 -7.23 -0.23 -7.53
N ILE A 74 -8.35 -0.54 -8.21
CA ILE A 74 -8.70 -1.93 -8.53
C ILE A 74 -7.60 -2.59 -9.37
N ALA A 75 -7.15 -1.91 -10.44
CA ALA A 75 -6.09 -2.44 -11.30
C ALA A 75 -4.76 -2.62 -10.54
N ILE A 76 -4.39 -1.66 -9.69
CA ILE A 76 -3.18 -1.74 -8.87
C ILE A 76 -3.26 -2.91 -7.88
N PHE A 77 -4.39 -3.07 -7.19
CA PHE A 77 -4.58 -4.16 -6.23
C PHE A 77 -4.54 -5.53 -6.90
N ASN A 78 -5.16 -5.67 -8.07
CA ASN A 78 -5.10 -6.90 -8.82
C ASN A 78 -3.67 -7.24 -9.28
N ALA A 79 -2.94 -6.25 -9.81
CA ALA A 79 -1.55 -6.42 -10.22
C ALA A 79 -0.63 -6.79 -9.04
N LEU A 80 -0.80 -6.13 -7.89
CA LEU A 80 -0.08 -6.48 -6.65
C LEU A 80 -0.43 -7.90 -6.17
N LEU A 81 -1.71 -8.26 -6.19
CA LEU A 81 -2.17 -9.60 -5.80
C LEU A 81 -1.58 -10.69 -6.72
N ALA A 82 -1.45 -10.42 -8.02
CA ALA A 82 -0.76 -11.30 -8.95
C ALA A 82 0.73 -11.49 -8.61
N LYS A 83 1.34 -10.50 -7.94
CA LYS A 83 2.68 -10.60 -7.32
C LYS A 83 2.65 -11.05 -5.87
N ARG A 84 1.51 -11.59 -5.41
CA ARG A 84 1.27 -12.10 -4.05
C ARG A 84 1.55 -11.07 -2.97
N ILE A 85 1.31 -9.81 -3.28
CA ILE A 85 1.29 -8.72 -2.32
C ILE A 85 -0.18 -8.35 -2.10
N SER A 86 -0.67 -8.60 -0.89
CA SER A 86 -2.04 -8.24 -0.51
C SER A 86 -2.07 -6.83 0.05
N VAL A 87 -3.16 -6.11 -0.19
CA VAL A 87 -3.39 -4.78 0.38
C VAL A 87 -4.61 -4.84 1.28
N SER A 88 -4.46 -4.43 2.54
CA SER A 88 -5.51 -4.33 3.55
C SER A 88 -5.69 -2.88 3.94
N ILE A 89 -6.84 -2.29 3.60
CA ILE A 89 -7.13 -0.89 3.96
C ILE A 89 -7.60 -0.85 5.42
N PRO A 90 -6.98 -0.03 6.29
CA PRO A 90 -7.38 0.06 7.69
C PRO A 90 -8.74 0.74 7.84
N GLY A 91 -9.65 0.10 8.57
CA GLY A 91 -10.96 0.66 8.93
C GLY A 91 -12.02 0.55 7.84
N LYS A 92 -13.13 1.29 8.02
CA LYS A 92 -14.28 1.30 7.10
C LYS A 92 -14.59 2.71 6.63
N GLY A 93 -15.08 2.82 5.39
CA GLY A 93 -15.55 4.10 4.83
C GLY A 93 -14.42 5.09 4.50
N VAL A 94 -13.19 4.60 4.32
CA VAL A 94 -12.05 5.43 3.95
C VAL A 94 -12.28 6.09 2.59
N PRO A 95 -12.06 7.41 2.44
CA PRO A 95 -12.18 8.10 1.17
C PRO A 95 -11.22 7.53 0.13
N VAL A 96 -11.70 7.31 -1.09
CA VAL A 96 -10.86 6.76 -2.16
C VAL A 96 -9.64 7.62 -2.48
N GLY A 97 -9.76 8.95 -2.35
CA GLY A 97 -8.62 9.85 -2.56
C GLY A 97 -7.51 9.60 -1.56
N LEU A 98 -7.84 9.35 -0.30
CA LEU A 98 -6.87 9.01 0.74
C LEU A 98 -6.17 7.68 0.42
N ILE A 99 -6.94 6.64 0.09
CA ILE A 99 -6.38 5.33 -0.29
C ILE A 99 -5.43 5.47 -1.50
N TYR A 100 -5.85 6.24 -2.50
CA TYR A 100 -5.06 6.45 -3.70
C TYR A 100 -3.76 7.22 -3.43
N THR A 101 -3.81 8.26 -2.59
CA THR A 101 -2.61 9.00 -2.19
C THR A 101 -1.60 8.09 -1.50
N GLU A 102 -2.04 7.32 -0.50
CA GLU A 102 -1.16 6.42 0.25
C GLU A 102 -0.56 5.32 -0.65
N ILE A 103 -1.37 4.71 -1.52
CA ILE A 103 -0.88 3.73 -2.50
C ILE A 103 0.11 4.37 -3.47
N ARG A 104 -0.17 5.59 -3.94
CA ARG A 104 0.72 6.31 -4.86
C ARG A 104 2.06 6.61 -4.17
N ASP A 105 2.06 6.98 -2.91
CA ASP A 105 3.30 7.23 -2.18
C ASP A 105 4.13 5.95 -1.99
N MET A 106 3.51 4.78 -1.90
CA MET A 106 4.25 3.51 -1.94
C MET A 106 5.01 3.28 -3.24
N PHE A 107 4.56 3.83 -4.37
CA PHE A 107 5.33 3.73 -5.63
C PHE A 107 6.66 4.47 -5.54
N LYS A 108 6.77 5.48 -4.67
CA LYS A 108 8.03 6.19 -4.38
C LYS A 108 8.96 5.37 -3.51
N GLU A 109 8.41 4.63 -2.54
CA GLU A 109 9.17 3.79 -1.60
C GLU A 109 9.54 2.41 -2.18
N GLY A 110 8.83 1.98 -3.23
CA GLY A 110 8.94 0.65 -3.81
C GLY A 110 8.14 -0.41 -3.03
N PHE A 111 8.24 -1.66 -3.48
CA PHE A 111 7.47 -2.79 -2.97
C PHE A 111 8.39 -3.94 -2.55
N PRO A 112 7.99 -4.77 -1.56
CA PRO A 112 8.77 -5.95 -1.19
C PRO A 112 8.90 -6.92 -2.38
N THR A 113 10.08 -7.51 -2.56
CA THR A 113 10.33 -8.45 -3.67
C THR A 113 9.75 -9.83 -3.45
N MET A 114 9.53 -10.21 -2.19
CA MET A 114 9.15 -11.57 -1.85
C MET A 114 7.62 -11.72 -1.79
N PRO A 115 7.05 -12.77 -2.43
CA PRO A 115 5.61 -13.03 -2.39
C PRO A 115 5.15 -13.42 -0.99
N GLY A 116 3.97 -12.96 -0.57
CA GLY A 116 3.38 -13.28 0.75
C GLY A 116 3.22 -12.07 1.68
N TRP A 117 3.73 -10.91 1.29
CA TRP A 117 3.59 -9.68 2.06
C TRP A 117 2.15 -9.15 2.07
N VAL A 118 1.75 -8.59 3.21
CA VAL A 118 0.51 -7.83 3.37
C VAL A 118 0.87 -6.39 3.70
N ILE A 119 0.37 -5.46 2.89
CA ILE A 119 0.44 -4.02 3.12
C ILE A 119 -0.81 -3.64 3.90
N ASP A 120 -0.66 -3.21 5.15
CA ASP A 120 -1.76 -2.84 6.04
C ASP A 120 -1.77 -1.34 6.43
N PHE A 121 -0.81 -0.56 5.91
CA PHE A 121 -0.60 0.86 6.20
C PHE A 121 -0.42 1.19 7.69
N CYS A 122 -0.06 0.21 8.51
CA CYS A 122 0.08 0.38 9.94
C CYS A 122 1.55 0.41 10.34
N SER A 123 2.04 1.58 10.76
CA SER A 123 3.38 1.71 11.37
C SER A 123 3.40 1.38 12.87
N GLY A 124 2.23 1.11 13.47
CA GLY A 124 2.04 1.07 14.92
C GLY A 124 2.01 2.45 15.59
N TRP A 125 2.14 3.54 14.84
CA TRP A 125 2.17 4.91 15.37
C TRP A 125 1.01 5.76 14.82
N CYS A 126 -0.08 5.86 15.61
CA CYS A 126 -1.30 6.56 15.22
C CYS A 126 -1.19 8.09 15.03
N PRO A 127 -0.32 8.84 15.73
CA PRO A 127 -0.22 10.29 15.55
C PRO A 127 0.11 10.72 14.12
N ASP A 128 0.95 9.98 13.41
CA ASP A 128 1.37 10.30 12.04
C ASP A 128 0.64 9.45 10.99
N CYS A 129 -0.36 8.65 11.40
CA CYS A 129 -1.10 7.79 10.50
C CYS A 129 -2.12 8.59 9.66
N ALA A 130 -2.14 8.37 8.34
CA ALA A 130 -3.11 8.99 7.45
C ALA A 130 -4.55 8.49 7.68
N PHE A 131 -4.71 7.30 8.28
CA PHE A 131 -5.98 6.62 8.49
C PHE A 131 -6.54 6.76 9.91
N THR A 132 -5.97 7.59 10.78
CA THR A 132 -6.35 7.67 12.22
C THR A 132 -7.85 7.85 12.45
N ASP A 133 -8.53 8.66 11.63
CA ASP A 133 -9.96 8.92 11.77
C ASP A 133 -10.86 7.73 11.37
N TYR A 134 -10.29 6.76 10.64
CA TYR A 134 -10.97 5.59 10.13
C TYR A 134 -10.57 4.29 10.84
N CYS A 135 -9.41 4.26 11.48
CA CYS A 135 -8.86 3.09 12.16
C CYS A 135 -9.46 2.91 13.56
N ASP A 136 -10.11 1.77 13.80
CA ASP A 136 -10.71 1.45 15.10
C ASP A 136 -9.63 1.23 16.17
N SER A 137 -8.52 0.56 15.86
CA SER A 137 -7.41 0.37 16.81
C SER A 137 -6.81 1.69 17.29
N CYS A 138 -6.72 2.71 16.43
CA CYS A 138 -6.27 4.03 16.85
C CYS A 138 -7.28 4.71 17.78
N LYS A 139 -8.59 4.57 17.52
CA LYS A 139 -9.65 5.12 18.38
C LYS A 139 -9.68 4.45 19.76
N GLU A 140 -9.32 3.17 19.83
CA GLU A 140 -9.23 2.42 21.09
C GLU A 140 -7.97 2.75 21.88
N SER A 141 -6.85 2.99 21.18
CA SER A 141 -5.54 3.17 21.81
C SER A 141 -5.22 4.62 22.16
N TRP A 142 -5.90 5.60 21.54
CA TRP A 142 -5.61 7.01 21.73
C TRP A 142 -6.87 7.85 21.92
N SER A 143 -6.88 8.72 22.93
CA SER A 143 -7.85 9.81 22.98
C SER A 143 -7.52 10.90 21.95
N LYS A 144 -8.53 11.67 21.56
CA LYS A 144 -8.36 12.80 20.64
C LYS A 144 -7.36 13.85 21.15
N GLU A 145 -7.37 14.11 22.46
CA GLU A 145 -6.48 15.08 23.10
C GLU A 145 -5.02 14.60 23.08
N GLU A 146 -4.78 13.31 23.33
CA GLU A 146 -3.44 12.71 23.26
C GLU A 146 -2.88 12.74 21.84
N LEU A 147 -3.70 12.39 20.82
CA LEU A 147 -3.30 12.48 19.41
C LEU A 147 -2.91 13.90 19.03
N GLU A 148 -3.73 14.88 19.39
CA GLU A 148 -3.46 16.28 19.03
C GLU A 148 -2.20 16.81 19.73
N LYS A 149 -1.99 16.43 20.99
CA LYS A 149 -0.79 16.80 21.75
C LYS A 149 0.48 16.21 21.12
N GLU A 150 0.48 14.93 20.76
CA GLU A 150 1.65 14.31 20.12
C GLU A 150 1.89 14.84 18.71
N ARG A 151 0.85 15.08 17.90
CA ARG A 151 0.98 15.74 16.58
C ARG A 151 1.66 17.11 16.70
N LYS A 152 1.23 17.95 17.65
CA LYS A 152 1.87 19.26 17.90
C LYS A 152 3.32 19.13 18.35
N ARG A 153 3.64 18.09 19.13
CA ARG A 153 5.01 17.81 19.56
C ARG A 153 5.90 17.34 18.40
N ASN A 154 5.35 16.62 17.43
CA ASN A 154 6.09 16.20 16.25
C ASN A 154 6.34 17.36 15.28
N SER A 155 5.33 18.20 15.02
CA SER A 155 5.49 19.39 14.16
C SER A 155 6.42 20.47 14.73
N SER A 156 6.72 20.44 16.03
CA SER A 156 7.68 21.36 16.68
C SER A 156 9.10 20.82 16.74
N LYS A 157 9.33 19.59 16.22
CA LYS A 157 10.65 18.94 16.16
C LYS A 157 11.23 18.87 14.75
N GLU A 158 10.49 19.26 13.71
CA GLU A 158 11.05 19.43 12.37
C GLU A 158 11.88 20.74 12.32
N PRO A 159 13.19 20.68 12.04
CA PRO A 159 14.08 21.84 11.97
C PRO A 159 13.86 22.73 10.74
#